data_AF-A0A194QNW9-F1
#
_entry.id   AF-A0A194QNW9-F1
#
_cell.length_a   1.000
_cell.length_b   1.000
_cell.length_c   1.000
_cell.angle_alpha   90.00
_cell.angle_beta   90.00
_cell.angle_gamma   90.00
#
_symmetry.space_group_name_H-M   'P 1'
#
loop_
_entity.id
_entity.type
_entity.pdbx_description
1 polymer ?
#
loop_
_entity_poly.entity_id
_entity_poly.type
_entity_poly.pdbx_seq_one_letter_code
_entity_poly.pdbx_strand_id
1 'polypeptide(L)' 'MAGDSVDESQLKGLSKYFNSQTNRGRANTAKATYAVFGALILYYTLKPKSKK' A
#
# COMPACT_ATOMS: atom_id res chain seq x y z
N MET A 1 11.27 18.74 5.17
CA MET A 1 11.34 17.72 6.23
C MET A 1 12.60 16.93 5.94
N ALA A 2 13.72 17.38 6.53
CA ALA A 2 15.03 16.77 6.33
C ALA A 2 15.07 15.42 7.05
N GLY A 3 15.70 14.44 6.40
CA GLY A 3 15.67 13.04 6.77
C GLY A 3 16.31 12.81 8.13
N ASP A 4 15.45 12.57 9.12
CA ASP A 4 15.84 11.77 10.27
C ASP A 4 16.07 10.35 9.72
N SER A 5 17.34 9.95 9.64
CA SER A 5 17.73 8.64 9.11
C SER A 5 17.16 7.57 10.03
N VAL A 6 16.01 7.02 9.67
CA VAL A 6 15.34 5.98 10.45
C VAL A 6 16.17 4.71 10.39
N ASP A 7 16.60 4.24 11.56
CA ASP A 7 17.29 2.96 11.71
C ASP A 7 16.33 1.81 11.36
N GLU A 8 16.54 1.20 10.19
CA GLU A 8 15.70 0.10 9.69
C GLU A 8 15.69 -1.12 10.62
N SER A 9 16.68 -1.28 11.52
CA SER A 9 16.73 -2.39 12.47
C SER A 9 15.63 -2.30 13.54
N GLN A 10 15.11 -1.09 13.79
CA GLN A 10 14.02 -0.84 14.73
C GLN A 10 12.65 -1.19 14.15
N LEU A 11 12.52 -1.21 12.82
CA LEU A 11 11.28 -1.55 12.13
C LEU A 11 11.09 -3.08 12.12
N LYS A 12 9.95 -3.54 12.64
CA LYS A 12 9.63 -4.96 12.79
C LYS A 12 8.22 -5.28 12.26
N GLY A 13 8.01 -6.52 11.86
CA GLY A 13 6.71 -6.96 11.35
C GLY A 13 6.26 -6.15 10.12
N LEU A 14 4.99 -5.72 10.13
CA LEU A 14 4.40 -4.98 9.01
C LEU A 14 5.04 -3.61 8.79
N SER A 15 5.49 -2.91 9.84
CA SER A 15 6.09 -1.58 9.71
C SER A 15 7.45 -1.62 8.99
N LYS A 16 8.12 -2.77 8.96
CA LYS A 16 9.33 -2.95 8.14
C LYS A 16 9.05 -2.86 6.64
N TYR A 17 7.86 -3.28 6.22
CA TYR A 17 7.47 -3.31 4.81
C TYR A 17 6.56 -2.16 4.41
N PHE A 18 5.76 -1.64 5.33
CA PHE A 18 4.80 -0.57 5.10
C PHE A 18 5.02 0.54 6.13
N ASN A 19 5.71 1.59 5.73
CA ASN A 19 5.97 2.77 6.56
C ASN A 19 6.15 4.01 5.67
N SER A 20 6.12 5.19 6.29
CA SER A 20 6.32 6.48 5.61
C SER A 20 7.79 6.94 5.55
N GLN A 21 8.68 6.25 6.26
CA GLN A 21 10.01 6.76 6.57
C GLN A 21 11.07 6.29 5.58
N THR A 22 11.00 5.03 5.11
CA THR A 22 11.98 4.46 4.18
C THR A 22 11.43 4.43 2.75
N ASN A 23 12.33 4.48 1.78
CA ASN A 23 11.94 4.38 0.36
C ASN A 23 11.21 3.06 0.06
N ARG A 24 11.63 1.96 0.69
CA ARG A 24 10.98 0.65 0.56
C ARG A 24 9.57 0.67 1.14
N GLY A 25 9.39 1.22 2.34
CA GLY A 25 8.09 1.36 2.99
C GLY A 25 7.13 2.16 2.13
N ARG A 26 7.57 3.33 1.65
CA ARG A 26 6.78 4.22 0.80
C ARG A 26 6.40 3.56 -0.53
N ALA A 27 7.33 2.88 -1.17
CA ALA A 27 7.08 2.17 -2.43
C ALA A 27 6.05 1.04 -2.26
N ASN A 28 6.14 0.27 -1.17
CA ASN A 28 5.19 -0.80 -0.89
C ASN A 28 3.80 -0.27 -0.57
N THR A 29 3.70 0.79 0.23
CA THR A 29 2.42 1.46 0.52
C THR A 29 1.78 1.94 -0.78
N ALA A 30 2.53 2.61 -1.66
CA ALA A 30 2.02 3.06 -2.95
C ALA A 30 1.53 1.89 -3.82
N LYS A 31 2.32 0.81 -3.92
CA LYS A 31 1.92 -0.41 -4.65
C LYS A 31 0.64 -1.02 -4.08
N ALA A 32 0.53 -1.11 -2.76
CA ALA A 32 -0.65 -1.65 -2.10
C ALA A 32 -1.89 -0.78 -2.39
N THR A 33 -1.75 0.55 -2.37
CA THR A 33 -2.83 1.47 -2.74
C THR A 33 -3.31 1.21 -4.17
N TYR A 34 -2.39 1.15 -5.15
CA TYR A 34 -2.76 0.86 -6.53
C TYR A 34 -3.40 -0.52 -6.71
N ALA A 35 -2.90 -1.54 -6.01
CA ALA A 35 -3.46 -2.87 -6.06
C ALA A 35 -4.89 -2.91 -5.49
N VAL A 36 -5.15 -2.25 -4.37
CA VAL A 36 -6.48 -2.17 -3.76
C VAL A 36 -7.46 -1.45 -4.69
N PHE A 37 -7.09 -0.29 -5.22
CA PHE A 37 -7.96 0.43 -6.15
C PHE A 37 -8.19 -0.36 -7.44
N GLY A 38 -7.14 -0.99 -8.00
CA GLY A 38 -7.27 -1.85 -9.17
C GLY A 38 -8.22 -3.02 -8.92
N ALA A 39 -8.12 -3.68 -7.75
CA ALA A 39 -9.01 -4.76 -7.35
C ALA A 39 -10.45 -4.29 -7.15
N LEU A 40 -10.67 -3.13 -6.53
CA LEU A 40 -12.00 -2.55 -6.36
C LEU A 40 -12.64 -2.20 -7.71
N ILE A 41 -11.89 -1.53 -8.60
CA ILE A 41 -12.36 -1.19 -9.95
C ILE A 41 -12.73 -2.47 -10.70
N LEU A 42 -11.85 -3.48 -10.68
CA LEU A 42 -12.10 -4.76 -11.32
C LEU A 42 -13.35 -5.44 -10.75
N TYR A 43 -13.50 -5.44 -9.41
CA TYR A 43 -14.68 -5.99 -8.75
C TYR A 43 -15.95 -5.29 -9.21
N TYR A 44 -16.03 -3.95 -9.19
CA TYR A 44 -17.23 -3.24 -9.62
C TYR A 44 -17.51 -3.33 -11.13
N THR A 45 -16.46 -3.51 -11.93
CA THR A 45 -16.58 -3.69 -13.38
C THR A 45 -17.12 -5.07 -13.71
N LEU A 46 -16.62 -6.12 -13.04
CA LEU A 46 -17.02 -7.50 -13.29
C LEU A 46 -18.25 -7.93 -12.49
N LYS A 47 -18.62 -7.22 -11.41
CA LYS A 47 -19.77 -7.54 -10.59
C LYS A 47 -21.03 -7.47 -11.47
N PRO A 48 -21.73 -8.60 -11.69
CA PRO A 48 -22.92 -8.59 -12.53
C PRO A 48 -23.97 -7.68 -11.91
N LYS A 49 -24.46 -6.74 -12.71
CA LYS A 49 -25.62 -5.93 -12.29
C LYS A 49 -26.81 -6.87 -12.26
N SER A 50 -27.37 -7.08 -11.08
CA SER A 50 -28.62 -7.81 -10.91
C SER A 50 -29.66 -7.19 -11.84
N LYS A 51 -30.18 -7.97 -12.79
CA LYS A 51 -31.36 -7.58 -13.56
C LYS A 51 -32.54 -7.74 -12.61
N LYS A 52 -33.05 -6.61 -12.13
CA LYS A 52 -34.41 -6.52 -11.60
C LYS A 52 -35.37 -6.40 -12.78
#